data_AF-A0A8T3QK31-F1
#
_entry.id   AF-A0A8T3QK31-F1
#
_cell.length_a   1.000
_cell.length_b   1.000
_cell.length_c   1.000
_cell.angle_alpha   90.00
_cell.angle_beta   90.00
_cell.angle_gamma   90.00
#
_symmetry.space_group_name_H-M   'P 1'
#
loop_
_entity.id
_entity.type
_entity.pdbx_description
1 polymer ?
#
loop_
_entity_poly.entity_id
_entity_poly.type
_entity_poly.pdbx_seq_one_letter_code
_entity_poly.pdbx_strand_id
1 'polypeptide(L)'
;MQTCGAAACRTRVIGPDRALPTLAIDDGRQGELIGVSGPTLVTYEACVELPCSIVATDLQNDSRRVLARAAGLARLVAGRDGTHLVHEVGGSGSGSIRMVRLDGASEALFELGPGVVLVPSASRSGSASAMPSGWLLLSGDGRSHGPGRRTALDPFSGQIRELDEVIP
;
A
#
# COMPACT_ATOMS: atom_id res chain seq x y z
N MET A 1 -5.94 11.61 -7.46
CA MET A 1 -6.35 12.51 -6.36
C MET A 1 -7.49 11.85 -5.61
N GLN A 2 -7.52 11.97 -4.29
CA GLN A 2 -8.57 11.37 -3.47
C GLN A 2 -9.15 12.42 -2.51
N THR A 3 -10.46 12.32 -2.26
CA THR A 3 -11.16 13.08 -1.23
C THR A 3 -11.97 12.10 -0.39
N CYS A 4 -11.81 12.14 0.93
CA CYS A 4 -12.43 11.19 1.86
C CYS A 4 -13.43 11.89 2.78
N GLY A 5 -14.56 11.23 3.02
CA GLY A 5 -15.47 11.52 4.13
C GLY A 5 -15.10 10.68 5.36
N ALA A 6 -16.07 10.44 6.23
CA ALA A 6 -15.84 9.73 7.50
C ALA A 6 -15.40 8.26 7.32
N ALA A 7 -15.83 7.58 6.25
CA ALA A 7 -15.49 6.17 6.01
C ALA A 7 -15.23 5.84 4.53
N ALA A 8 -15.75 6.63 3.60
CA ALA A 8 -15.62 6.37 2.17
C ALA A 8 -14.87 7.49 1.45
N CYS A 9 -14.21 7.15 0.36
CA CYS A 9 -13.40 8.06 -0.43
C CYS A 9 -13.80 8.03 -1.90
N ARG A 10 -13.74 9.21 -2.51
CA ARG A 10 -13.87 9.41 -3.96
C ARG A 10 -12.50 9.55 -4.57
N THR A 11 -12.25 8.82 -5.64
CA THR A 11 -10.96 8.82 -6.31
C THR A 11 -11.10 9.28 -7.75
N ARG A 12 -10.27 10.24 -8.14
CA ARG A 12 -10.03 10.57 -9.54
C ARG A 12 -8.68 10.03 -9.97
N VAL A 13 -8.71 9.11 -10.93
CA VAL A 13 -7.52 8.58 -11.61
C VAL A 13 -7.28 9.40 -12.86
N ILE A 14 -6.09 9.98 -12.99
CA ILE A 14 -5.67 10.77 -14.15
C ILE A 14 -4.62 9.93 -14.86
N GLY A 15 -4.94 9.46 -16.07
CA GLY A 15 -3.98 8.75 -16.92
C GLY A 15 -2.86 9.70 -17.37
N PRO A 16 -1.60 9.25 -17.40
CA PRO A 16 -0.49 10.06 -17.90
C PRO A 16 -0.52 10.26 -19.42
N ASP A 17 -1.29 9.42 -20.13
CA ASP A 17 -1.50 9.43 -21.57
C ASP A 17 -3.00 9.25 -21.89
N ARG A 18 -3.38 9.46 -23.16
CA ARG A 18 -4.77 9.28 -23.62
C ARG A 18 -5.27 7.83 -23.50
N ALA A 19 -4.43 6.87 -23.11
CA ALA A 19 -4.76 5.46 -23.04
C ALA A 19 -5.64 5.12 -21.81
N LEU A 20 -5.52 5.89 -20.72
CA LEU A 20 -6.45 5.82 -19.61
C LEU A 20 -7.24 7.13 -19.53
N PRO A 21 -8.55 7.13 -19.82
CA PRO A 21 -9.37 8.32 -19.62
C PRO A 21 -9.33 8.71 -18.14
N THR A 22 -9.47 10.01 -17.87
CA THR A 22 -9.69 10.47 -16.51
C THR A 22 -10.97 9.82 -15.98
N LEU A 23 -10.83 8.99 -14.96
CA LEU A 23 -11.92 8.22 -14.37
C LEU A 23 -12.24 8.76 -12.98
N ALA A 24 -13.52 9.00 -12.73
CA ALA A 24 -14.03 9.33 -11.40
C ALA A 24 -14.72 8.10 -10.83
N ILE A 25 -14.29 7.70 -9.63
CA ILE A 25 -14.77 6.52 -8.94
C ILE A 25 -15.49 7.01 -7.68
N ASP A 26 -16.79 6.71 -7.61
CA ASP A 26 -17.70 7.08 -6.53
C ASP A 26 -18.44 5.82 -6.05
N ASP A 27 -17.68 4.91 -5.41
CA ASP A 27 -18.22 3.71 -4.75
C ASP A 27 -18.24 3.94 -3.23
N GLY A 28 -19.42 3.85 -2.61
CA GLY A 28 -19.58 4.03 -1.17
C GLY A 28 -18.83 3.03 -0.30
N ARG A 29 -18.33 1.93 -0.89
CA ARG A 29 -17.49 0.92 -0.22
C ARG A 29 -16.00 1.19 -0.38
N GLN A 30 -15.60 2.18 -1.18
CA GLN A 30 -14.19 2.50 -1.40
C GLN A 30 -13.64 3.30 -0.22
N GLY A 31 -12.60 2.79 0.41
CA GLY A 31 -11.80 3.50 1.40
C GLY A 31 -10.58 4.18 0.77
N GLU A 32 -9.53 4.33 1.57
CA GLU A 32 -8.31 5.02 1.12
C GLU A 32 -7.61 4.28 -0.03
N LEU A 33 -7.05 5.07 -0.96
CA LEU A 33 -6.22 4.59 -2.05
C LEU A 33 -4.85 4.10 -1.55
N ILE A 34 -4.52 2.85 -1.86
CA ILE A 34 -3.18 2.29 -1.65
C ILE A 34 -2.31 2.57 -2.88
N GLY A 35 -2.86 2.39 -4.08
CA GLY A 35 -2.20 2.75 -5.33
C GLY A 35 -2.92 2.27 -6.59
N VAL A 36 -2.28 2.45 -7.74
CA VAL A 36 -2.78 2.04 -9.06
C VAL A 36 -1.66 1.31 -9.80
N SER A 37 -2.00 0.23 -10.50
CA SER A 37 -1.09 -0.49 -11.40
C SER A 37 -1.83 -0.92 -12.68
N GLY A 38 -1.46 -0.32 -13.81
CA GLY A 38 -2.19 -0.50 -15.08
C GLY A 38 -3.68 -0.15 -14.91
N PRO A 39 -4.61 -1.03 -15.31
CA PRO A 39 -6.05 -0.83 -15.09
C PRO A 39 -6.50 -1.19 -13.67
N THR A 40 -5.63 -1.61 -12.76
CA THR A 40 -6.02 -2.07 -11.43
C THR A 40 -5.86 -0.98 -10.40
N LEU A 41 -6.95 -0.61 -9.74
CA LEU A 41 -6.99 0.23 -8.56
C LEU A 41 -6.93 -0.64 -7.31
N VAL A 42 -6.07 -0.31 -6.35
CA VAL A 42 -5.98 -1.02 -5.07
C VAL A 42 -6.32 -0.06 -3.93
N THR A 43 -7.34 -0.42 -3.16
CA THR A 43 -7.90 0.40 -2.09
C THR A 43 -8.17 -0.44 -0.86
N TYR A 44 -8.21 0.19 0.31
CA TYR A 44 -8.95 -0.38 1.43
C TYR A 44 -10.45 -0.32 1.13
N GLU A 45 -11.24 -1.22 1.71
CA GLU A 45 -12.68 -0.98 1.84
C GLU A 45 -12.95 0.12 2.85
N ALA A 46 -14.13 0.73 2.75
CA ALA A 46 -14.58 1.75 3.68
C ALA A 46 -14.59 1.20 5.12
N CYS A 47 -13.81 1.84 5.99
CA CYS A 47 -13.61 1.44 7.37
C CYS A 47 -13.17 2.65 8.20
N VAL A 48 -13.44 2.61 9.51
CA VAL A 48 -13.08 3.71 10.43
C VAL A 48 -11.63 3.57 10.90
N GLU A 49 -11.20 2.34 11.18
CA GLU A 49 -9.87 2.03 11.69
C GLU A 49 -9.36 0.71 11.07
N LEU A 50 -8.04 0.55 11.05
CA LEU A 50 -7.40 -0.70 10.65
C LEU A 50 -7.59 -1.76 11.75
N PRO A 51 -7.69 -3.06 11.41
CA PRO A 51 -7.48 -3.62 10.09
C PRO A 51 -8.71 -3.57 9.16
N CYS A 52 -8.47 -3.33 7.87
CA CYS A 52 -9.54 -3.27 6.85
C CYS A 52 -9.31 -4.29 5.73
N SER A 53 -10.36 -4.65 5.01
CA SER A 53 -10.22 -5.38 3.75
C SER A 53 -9.44 -4.55 2.74
N ILE A 54 -8.64 -5.21 1.91
CA ILE A 54 -7.99 -4.61 0.74
C ILE A 54 -8.59 -5.24 -0.52
N VAL A 55 -9.01 -4.39 -1.45
CA VAL A 55 -9.67 -4.78 -2.69
C VAL A 55 -8.90 -4.24 -3.89
N ALA A 56 -8.68 -5.12 -4.87
CA ALA A 56 -8.30 -4.75 -6.22
C ALA A 56 -9.57 -4.60 -7.08
N THR A 57 -9.67 -3.48 -7.78
CA THR A 57 -10.74 -3.19 -8.73
C THR A 57 -10.14 -3.00 -10.12
N ASP A 58 -10.60 -3.77 -11.10
CA ASP A 58 -10.28 -3.55 -12.50
C ASP A 58 -11.14 -2.42 -13.05
N LEU A 59 -10.50 -1.34 -13.47
CA LEU A 59 -11.15 -0.11 -13.94
C LEU A 59 -11.78 -0.25 -15.33
N GLN A 60 -11.50 -1.32 -16.08
CA GLN A 60 -12.08 -1.54 -17.41
C GLN A 60 -13.46 -2.19 -17.33
N ASN A 61 -13.67 -3.07 -16.35
CA ASN A 61 -14.88 -3.89 -16.23
C ASN A 61 -15.55 -3.83 -14.84
N ASP A 62 -15.02 -3.02 -13.93
CA ASP A 62 -15.46 -2.84 -12.54
C ASP A 62 -15.45 -4.14 -11.71
N SER A 63 -14.69 -5.15 -12.13
CA SER A 63 -14.56 -6.39 -11.37
C SER A 63 -13.74 -6.15 -10.11
N ARG A 64 -14.20 -6.70 -8.99
CA ARG A 64 -13.59 -6.55 -7.67
C ARG A 64 -13.07 -7.89 -7.17
N ARG A 65 -11.88 -7.87 -6.56
CA ARG A 65 -11.28 -9.00 -5.86
C ARG A 65 -10.75 -8.56 -4.50
N VAL A 66 -11.10 -9.32 -3.46
CA VAL A 66 -10.49 -9.14 -2.13
C VAL A 66 -9.10 -9.75 -2.14
N LEU A 67 -8.08 -8.93 -1.85
CA LEU A 67 -6.68 -9.36 -1.71
C LEU A 67 -6.34 -9.74 -0.27
N ALA A 68 -6.92 -9.03 0.69
CA ALA A 68 -6.80 -9.32 2.12
C ALA A 68 -8.11 -8.98 2.82
N ARG A 69 -8.55 -9.82 3.77
CA ARG A 69 -9.80 -9.58 4.54
C ARG A 69 -9.61 -8.71 5.78
N ALA A 70 -8.37 -8.65 6.28
CA ALA A 70 -7.98 -7.86 7.44
C ALA A 70 -6.50 -7.52 7.31
N ALA A 71 -6.20 -6.28 6.92
CA ALA A 71 -4.85 -5.79 6.72
C ALA A 71 -4.61 -4.51 7.53
N GLY A 72 -3.41 -4.39 8.09
CA GLY A 72 -2.90 -3.15 8.66
C GLY A 72 -2.43 -2.19 7.57
N LEU A 73 -1.25 -1.58 7.74
CA LEU A 73 -0.67 -0.70 6.72
C LEU A 73 -0.30 -1.52 5.47
N ALA A 74 -0.42 -0.88 4.31
CA ALA A 74 -0.22 -1.53 3.02
C ALA A 74 0.41 -0.59 1.99
N ARG A 75 1.08 -1.19 1.01
CA ARG A 75 1.76 -0.49 -0.08
C ARG A 75 1.86 -1.38 -1.33
N LEU A 76 1.88 -0.75 -2.50
CA LEU A 76 2.22 -1.44 -3.74
C LEU A 76 3.73 -1.38 -4.00
N VAL A 77 4.27 -2.50 -4.49
CA VAL A 77 5.67 -2.62 -4.87
C VAL A 77 5.78 -3.24 -6.26
N ALA A 78 6.62 -2.66 -7.12
CA ALA A 78 6.87 -3.19 -8.45
C ALA A 78 7.95 -4.28 -8.40
N GLY A 79 7.63 -5.47 -8.89
CA GLY A 79 8.54 -6.59 -9.09
C GLY A 79 8.79 -6.88 -10.58
N ARG A 80 9.60 -7.90 -10.86
CA ARG A 80 9.91 -8.32 -12.24
C ARG A 80 8.72 -8.94 -12.97
N ASP A 81 7.83 -9.58 -12.23
CA ASP A 81 6.67 -10.33 -12.72
C ASP A 81 5.34 -9.57 -12.58
N GLY A 82 5.39 -8.33 -12.06
CA GLY A 82 4.21 -7.48 -11.91
C GLY A 82 4.26 -6.61 -10.67
N THR A 83 3.14 -5.95 -10.39
CA THR A 83 2.96 -5.23 -9.12
C THR A 83 2.39 -6.15 -8.06
N HIS A 84 2.88 -6.00 -6.84
CA HIS A 84 2.46 -6.75 -5.68
C HIS A 84 1.92 -5.82 -4.61
N LEU A 85 0.92 -6.30 -3.87
CA LEU A 85 0.48 -5.72 -2.62
C LEU A 85 1.35 -6.28 -1.49
N VAL A 86 1.93 -5.40 -0.70
CA VAL A 86 2.52 -5.76 0.59
C VAL A 86 1.69 -5.13 1.69
N HIS A 87 1.29 -5.91 2.68
CA HIS A 87 0.47 -5.42 3.79
C HIS A 87 0.84 -6.08 5.11
N GLU A 88 0.58 -5.38 6.22
CA GLU A 88 0.73 -5.92 7.56
C GLU A 88 -0.36 -6.95 7.88
N VAL A 89 0.02 -8.03 8.55
CA VAL A 89 -0.86 -9.12 8.96
C VAL A 89 -1.16 -8.98 10.46
N GLY A 90 -2.42 -9.10 10.88
CA GLY A 90 -2.77 -9.01 12.31
C GLY A 90 -2.91 -7.58 12.84
N GLY A 91 -2.93 -6.57 11.95
CA GLY A 91 -3.05 -5.16 12.30
C GLY A 91 -1.70 -4.44 12.32
N SER A 92 -1.74 -3.14 12.62
CA SER A 92 -0.54 -2.31 12.62
C SER A 92 0.36 -2.60 13.82
N GLY A 93 1.67 -2.69 13.55
CA GLY A 93 2.66 -2.99 14.59
C GLY A 93 2.80 -4.47 14.94
N SER A 94 2.13 -5.37 14.21
CA SER A 94 2.24 -6.81 14.44
C SER A 94 3.65 -7.36 14.23
N GLY A 95 4.46 -6.67 13.43
CA GLY A 95 5.80 -7.11 13.06
C GLY A 95 5.80 -8.16 11.95
N SER A 96 4.68 -8.41 11.27
CA SER A 96 4.59 -9.37 10.17
C SER A 96 3.95 -8.73 8.94
N ILE A 97 4.53 -8.95 7.77
CA ILE A 97 3.99 -8.47 6.49
C ILE A 97 3.81 -9.63 5.50
N ARG A 98 2.80 -9.51 4.64
CA ARG A 98 2.50 -10.48 3.58
C ARG A 98 2.54 -9.81 2.22
N MET A 99 3.09 -10.53 1.24
CA MET A 99 3.09 -10.16 -0.17
C MET A 99 2.06 -10.98 -0.95
N VAL A 100 1.23 -10.30 -1.74
CA VAL A 100 0.14 -10.87 -2.53
C VAL A 100 0.16 -10.22 -3.92
N ARG A 101 0.04 -11.03 -4.97
CA ARG A 101 -0.18 -10.55 -6.34
C ARG A 101 -1.54 -9.87 -6.45
N LEU A 102 -1.71 -8.98 -7.42
CA LEU A 102 -3.02 -8.37 -7.69
C LEU A 102 -4.04 -9.36 -8.27
N ASP A 103 -3.61 -10.55 -8.71
CA ASP A 103 -4.49 -11.66 -9.05
C ASP A 103 -5.03 -12.42 -7.81
N GLY A 104 -4.52 -12.11 -6.62
CA GLY A 104 -4.89 -12.71 -5.34
C GLY A 104 -4.01 -13.89 -4.90
N ALA A 105 -3.05 -14.36 -5.71
CA ALA A 105 -2.14 -15.40 -5.25
C ALA A 105 -1.17 -14.83 -4.20
N SER A 106 -1.05 -15.53 -3.07
CA SER A 106 -0.11 -15.15 -2.00
C SER A 106 1.28 -15.67 -2.32
N GLU A 107 2.31 -14.88 -2.04
CA GLU A 107 3.68 -15.23 -2.42
C GLU A 107 4.63 -15.38 -1.23
N ALA A 108 4.53 -14.52 -0.21
CA ALA A 108 5.48 -14.56 0.91
C ALA A 108 4.92 -13.95 2.19
N LEU A 109 5.45 -14.42 3.32
CA LEU A 109 5.27 -13.86 4.66
C LEU A 109 6.64 -13.51 5.22
N PHE A 110 6.81 -12.30 5.75
CA PHE A 110 8.05 -11.83 6.36
C PHE A 110 7.79 -11.41 7.80
N GLU A 111 8.67 -11.86 8.69
CA GLU A 111 8.72 -11.44 10.08
C GLU A 111 9.76 -10.32 10.21
N LEU A 112 9.29 -9.10 10.48
CA LEU A 112 10.11 -7.91 10.71
C LEU A 112 10.55 -7.78 12.18
N GLY A 113 9.82 -8.43 13.08
CA GLY A 113 9.96 -8.26 14.52
C GLY A 113 9.11 -7.10 15.06
N PRO A 114 8.95 -7.01 16.40
CA PRO A 114 8.05 -6.04 17.02
C PRO A 114 8.54 -4.61 16.83
N GLY A 115 7.58 -3.66 16.75
CA GLY A 115 7.88 -2.23 16.73
C GLY A 115 8.41 -1.70 15.39
N VAL A 116 8.31 -2.49 14.32
CA VAL A 116 8.61 -2.06 12.95
C VAL A 116 7.32 -2.18 12.13
N VAL A 117 6.96 -1.08 11.48
CA VAL A 117 5.75 -0.98 10.66
C VAL A 117 6.06 -0.48 9.26
N LEU A 118 5.18 -0.82 8.33
CA LEU A 118 5.28 -0.39 6.95
C LEU A 118 4.97 1.10 6.84
N VAL A 119 5.80 1.88 6.14
CA VAL A 119 5.44 3.24 5.76
C VAL A 119 4.46 3.20 4.58
N PRO A 120 3.18 3.59 4.76
CA PRO A 120 2.13 3.43 3.77
C PRO A 120 2.24 4.47 2.65
N SER A 121 1.16 4.65 1.88
CA SER A 121 1.02 5.73 0.90
C SER A 121 1.14 7.11 1.56
N ALA A 122 1.49 8.12 0.75
CA ALA A 122 1.68 9.49 1.20
C ALA A 122 0.42 10.10 1.85
N SER A 123 -0.77 9.66 1.45
CA SER A 123 -2.04 10.09 2.04
C SER A 123 -2.17 9.68 3.51
N ARG A 124 -1.72 8.47 3.87
CA ARG A 124 -1.80 7.97 5.24
C ARG A 124 -0.60 8.35 6.10
N SER A 125 0.60 8.33 5.54
CA SER A 125 1.82 8.68 6.29
C SER A 125 1.93 10.20 6.57
N GLY A 126 1.20 11.03 5.83
CA GLY A 126 1.39 12.48 5.83
C GLY A 126 2.74 12.92 5.26
N SER A 127 3.46 12.01 4.59
CA SER A 127 4.77 12.27 4.01
C SER A 127 5.07 11.37 2.81
N ALA A 128 5.78 11.89 1.82
CA ALA A 128 6.21 11.12 0.66
C ALA A 128 7.69 10.75 0.79
N SER A 129 8.03 9.54 0.36
CA SER A 129 9.42 9.12 0.17
C SER A 129 9.56 8.42 -1.17
N ALA A 130 10.50 8.92 -1.96
CA ALA A 130 10.94 8.25 -3.17
C ALA A 130 11.86 7.09 -2.77
N MET A 131 11.36 5.86 -2.87
CA MET A 131 12.15 4.65 -2.70
C MET A 131 12.58 4.14 -4.09
N PRO A 132 13.75 3.50 -4.21
CA PRO A 132 14.07 2.75 -5.41
C PRO A 132 12.96 1.74 -5.72
N SER A 133 12.70 1.52 -7.01
CA SER A 133 11.71 0.52 -7.44
C SER A 133 12.00 -0.84 -6.79
N GLY A 134 10.96 -1.49 -6.27
CA GLY A 134 11.08 -2.77 -5.58
C GLY A 134 11.34 -2.66 -4.07
N TRP A 135 11.61 -1.47 -3.53
CA TRP A 135 11.92 -1.31 -2.10
C TRP A 135 10.75 -0.73 -1.31
N LEU A 136 10.59 -1.25 -0.09
CA LEU A 136 9.68 -0.78 0.94
C LEU A 136 10.47 0.01 1.98
N LEU A 137 9.82 1.01 2.58
CA LEU A 137 10.35 1.71 3.74
C LEU A 137 9.61 1.24 4.99
N LEU A 138 10.36 0.97 6.04
CA LEU A 138 9.90 0.57 7.36
C LEU A 138 10.38 1.59 8.41
N SER A 139 9.54 1.87 9.39
CA SER A 139 9.86 2.74 10.53
C SER A 139 9.10 2.31 11.78
N GLY A 140 9.39 2.92 12.94
CA GLY A 140 8.71 2.57 14.19
C GLY A 140 7.27 3.08 14.31
N ASP A 141 6.92 4.14 13.57
CA ASP A 141 5.64 4.84 13.66
C ASP A 141 4.88 4.91 12.32
N GLY A 142 5.41 4.29 11.27
CA GLY A 142 4.80 4.27 9.94
C GLY A 142 4.98 5.58 9.19
N ARG A 143 5.83 6.49 9.69
CA ARG A 143 6.16 7.75 9.02
C ARG A 143 7.54 7.66 8.40
N SER A 144 7.74 8.37 7.29
CA SER A 144 9.06 8.45 6.67
C SER A 144 9.99 9.47 7.33
N HIS A 145 9.45 10.31 8.20
CA HIS A 145 10.16 11.30 8.98
C HIS A 145 9.81 11.09 10.45
N GLY A 146 10.80 11.19 11.33
CA GLY A 146 10.63 10.96 12.75
C GLY A 146 11.91 10.44 13.38
N PRO A 147 12.03 10.54 14.72
CA PRO A 147 13.16 9.97 15.44
C PRO A 147 13.16 8.45 15.33
N GLY A 148 14.33 7.85 15.12
CA GLY A 148 14.50 6.40 15.13
C GLY A 148 15.09 5.83 13.84
N ARG A 149 15.33 4.51 13.86
CA ARG A 149 15.89 3.78 12.73
C ARG A 149 14.87 3.63 11.62
N ARG A 150 15.35 3.77 10.39
CA ARG A 150 14.61 3.52 9.16
C ARG A 150 15.27 2.38 8.43
N THR A 151 14.46 1.54 7.85
CA THR A 151 14.94 0.33 7.19
C THR A 151 14.28 0.20 5.83
N ALA A 152 15.09 -0.02 4.80
CA ALA A 152 14.63 -0.40 3.49
C ALA A 152 14.57 -1.92 3.41
N LEU A 153 13.46 -2.47 2.92
CA LEU A 153 13.28 -3.89 2.65
C LEU A 153 13.00 -4.11 1.17
N ASP A 154 13.75 -5.01 0.54
CA ASP A 154 13.38 -5.61 -0.73
C ASP A 154 12.58 -6.90 -0.44
N PRO A 155 11.24 -6.91 -0.63
CA PRO A 155 10.42 -8.07 -0.33
C PRO A 155 10.60 -9.20 -1.34
N PHE A 156 11.32 -9.02 -2.44
CA PHE A 156 11.56 -10.09 -3.41
C PHE A 156 12.82 -10.90 -3.07
N SER A 157 13.84 -10.24 -2.51
CA SER A 157 15.09 -10.90 -2.09
C SER A 157 15.19 -11.13 -0.58
N GLY A 158 14.33 -10.48 0.21
CA GLY A 158 14.44 -10.43 1.67
C GLY A 158 15.59 -9.56 2.16
N GLN A 159 16.25 -8.80 1.28
CA GLN A 159 17.35 -7.92 1.68
C GLN A 159 16.84 -6.76 2.52
N ILE A 160 17.51 -6.54 3.65
CA ILE A 160 17.23 -5.47 4.60
C ILE A 160 18.44 -4.53 4.61
N ARG A 161 18.19 -3.22 4.53
CA ARG A 161 19.22 -2.18 4.65
C ARG A 161 18.78 -1.14 5.65
N GLU A 162 19.61 -0.86 6.65
CA GLU A 162 19.43 0.34 7.45
C GLU A 162 19.69 1.57 6.58
N LEU A 163 18.82 2.56 6.71
CA LEU A 163 18.99 3.85 6.06
C LEU A 163 19.55 4.82 7.09
N ASP A 164 20.71 5.39 6.80
CA ASP A 164 21.25 6.47 7.59
C ASP A 164 20.30 7.68 7.54
N GLU A 165 20.25 8.43 8.64
CA GLU A 165 19.53 9.68 8.69
C GLU A 165 20.19 10.67 7.72
N VAL A 166 19.50 10.96 6.61
CA VAL A 166 19.87 12.09 5.76
C VAL A 166 19.45 13.35 6.50
N ILE A 167 20.39 13.95 7.22
CA ILE A 167 20.22 15.29 7.79
C ILE A 167 20.07 16.25 6.60
N PRO A 168 18.94 16.99 6.50
CA PRO A 168 18.70 17.92 5.40
C PRO A 168 19.68 19.10 5.39
#